data_AF-A0A956LFG7-F1
#
_entry.id   AF-A0A956LFG7-F1
#
_cell.length_a   1.000
_cell.length_b   1.000
_cell.length_c   1.000
_cell.angle_alpha   90.00
_cell.angle_beta   90.00
_cell.angle_gamma   90.00
#
_symmetry.space_group_name_H-M   'P 1'
#
loop_
_entity.id
_entity.type
_entity.pdbx_description
1 polymer ?
#
loop_
_entity_poly.entity_id
_entity_poly.type
_entity_poly.pdbx_seq_one_letter_code
_entity_poly.pdbx_strand_id
1 'polypeptide(L)'
;MANPTGSGGPGDSGDVGRGGPRPAPPPVPRVMSEAEVEPHADWNHQALTIHPDDQFKFPLRTWGTPIFAILTVASVIFALSLWMDLVTAVKPAEDPTFNQLVDSLIHQDMDQARNTLGGLGEVMAAVLGLALTVSSIIVQLAATRFTPHITVLFFRARTNVLIIGFFVISAVFVVWVNFAVSEYVPRWGVMFSMILMTMSLVLLFPYFSYVFDFLDPEKIVGRISADGLRACTPTRGTAGQNLDMRKQQTIEAVEHLANISLNAMQQKDKNIASSAADYLGRFAIVYIETKAGMRKDWMQIPEWIRQSPDFVSLSNEAIGDLVTRRTWLEWKILRQYQMLFNEGLAHIKDVCYLIAIDTRRLGQKASEASDMPALDLAIKFFNTYMRSTINGKDIRTAYNILHQYRQLAEVMLDRAAYYRTQERELLSRGDPGANKRALEVLKKKEQDLERRVVRIAGHMRYYGGITFGRGMAFITEVVAYDMGSICETAFELGAKCHDELLSVFLRVDDAANDATLKEKTLRGVRMAQVKLATSYLNAGAEYLAFQIAEDLKGESAKLLRSIWHELRTLDDREFWEVQDRGSNFNYLTPDRKQALPRFFSYFSALQKEAAEGRENEAEAL
;
A
#
# COMPACT_ATOMS: atom_id res chain seq x y z
N MET A 1 -50.48 -69.99 -6.97
CA MET A 1 -51.79 -69.95 -7.65
C MET A 1 -52.14 -68.48 -7.85
N ALA A 2 -52.47 -67.98 -9.05
CA ALA A 2 -52.56 -68.65 -10.35
C ALA A 2 -52.14 -67.70 -11.51
N ASN A 3 -51.67 -68.30 -12.61
CA ASN A 3 -51.71 -67.80 -13.99
C ASN A 3 -52.82 -68.62 -14.72
N PRO A 4 -53.24 -68.37 -15.99
CA PRO A 4 -52.57 -67.71 -17.13
C PRO A 4 -53.48 -66.57 -17.73
N THR A 5 -53.53 -66.13 -19.00
CA THR A 5 -53.07 -66.68 -20.31
C THR A 5 -52.94 -65.62 -21.42
N GLY A 6 -51.80 -65.64 -22.14
CA GLY A 6 -51.68 -65.22 -23.55
C GLY A 6 -51.91 -63.74 -23.92
N SER A 7 -51.75 -63.31 -25.18
CA SER A 7 -50.99 -63.86 -26.32
C SER A 7 -51.22 -62.97 -27.55
N GLY A 8 -50.17 -62.45 -28.21
CA GLY A 8 -50.32 -61.80 -29.52
C GLY A 8 -49.31 -60.69 -29.85
N GLY A 9 -48.56 -60.90 -30.92
CA GLY A 9 -48.11 -59.87 -31.86
C GLY A 9 -48.57 -60.27 -33.27
N PRO A 10 -48.07 -59.69 -34.37
CA PRO A 10 -47.08 -58.61 -34.51
C PRO A 10 -47.65 -57.34 -35.19
N GLY A 11 -46.84 -56.29 -35.39
CA GLY A 11 -47.28 -55.08 -36.11
C GLY A 11 -46.26 -53.94 -36.17
N ASP A 12 -45.44 -53.98 -37.21
CA ASP A 12 -44.35 -53.09 -37.66
C ASP A 12 -44.52 -51.54 -37.59
N SER A 13 -43.39 -50.84 -37.76
CA SER A 13 -43.19 -49.41 -38.08
C SER A 13 -43.46 -48.34 -36.99
N GLY A 14 -42.61 -47.29 -36.94
CA GLY A 14 -42.96 -46.03 -36.27
C GLY A 14 -41.89 -45.27 -35.46
N ASP A 15 -40.98 -44.60 -36.18
CA ASP A 15 -40.36 -43.30 -35.79
C ASP A 15 -39.33 -43.21 -34.62
N VAL A 16 -38.52 -42.14 -34.65
CA VAL A 16 -37.32 -41.96 -33.83
C VAL A 16 -37.45 -40.77 -32.87
N GLY A 17 -37.46 -41.10 -31.57
CA GLY A 17 -36.91 -40.24 -30.53
C GLY A 17 -37.89 -39.43 -29.68
N ARG A 18 -37.67 -39.49 -28.37
CA ARG A 18 -37.95 -38.42 -27.41
C ARG A 18 -36.94 -38.52 -26.27
N GLY A 19 -36.17 -37.46 -26.05
CA GLY A 19 -35.24 -37.42 -24.93
C GLY A 19 -36.00 -37.29 -23.61
N GLY A 20 -35.60 -38.06 -22.60
CA GLY A 20 -36.01 -37.79 -21.22
C GLY A 20 -35.50 -36.41 -20.77
N PRO A 21 -36.16 -35.76 -19.78
CA PRO A 21 -35.69 -34.48 -19.25
C PRO A 21 -34.28 -34.65 -18.68
N ARG A 22 -33.36 -33.77 -19.08
CA ARG A 22 -32.05 -33.66 -18.41
C ARG A 22 -32.29 -33.27 -16.94
N PRO A 23 -31.50 -33.79 -15.98
CA PRO A 23 -31.54 -33.27 -14.63
C PRO A 23 -31.26 -31.76 -14.65
N ALA A 24 -31.97 -31.01 -13.81
CA ALA A 24 -31.74 -29.58 -13.68
C ALA A 24 -30.28 -29.34 -13.22
N PRO A 25 -29.63 -28.24 -13.67
CA PRO A 25 -28.36 -27.85 -13.09
C PRO A 25 -28.55 -27.60 -11.58
N PRO A 26 -27.52 -27.84 -10.75
CA PRO A 26 -27.59 -27.51 -9.33
C PRO A 26 -27.92 -26.02 -9.14
N PRO A 27 -28.61 -25.65 -8.04
CA PRO A 27 -28.90 -24.26 -7.76
C PRO A 27 -27.60 -23.47 -7.74
N VAL A 28 -27.53 -22.39 -8.53
CA VAL A 28 -26.38 -21.49 -8.55
C VAL A 28 -26.17 -20.97 -7.12
N PRO A 29 -24.95 -21.09 -6.54
CA PRO A 29 -24.67 -20.50 -5.24
C PRO A 29 -25.11 -19.04 -5.22
N ARG A 30 -25.80 -18.63 -4.16
CA ARG A 30 -26.32 -17.28 -4.02
C ARG A 30 -25.15 -16.32 -4.14
N VAL A 31 -25.09 -15.55 -5.23
CA VAL A 31 -24.08 -14.51 -5.41
C VAL A 31 -24.21 -13.57 -4.22
N MET A 32 -23.19 -13.53 -3.37
CA MET A 32 -23.18 -12.69 -2.18
C MET A 32 -23.34 -11.25 -2.64
N SER A 33 -24.40 -10.60 -2.21
CA SER A 33 -24.55 -9.16 -2.42
C SER A 33 -23.41 -8.42 -1.72
N GLU A 34 -23.09 -7.20 -2.16
CA GLU A 34 -21.98 -6.39 -1.62
C GLU A 34 -22.04 -6.18 -0.09
N ALA A 35 -23.19 -6.43 0.55
CA ALA A 35 -23.40 -6.37 2.01
C ALA A 35 -23.16 -7.69 2.77
N GLU A 36 -22.93 -8.83 2.11
CA GLU A 36 -22.74 -10.15 2.75
C GLU A 36 -21.28 -10.64 2.75
N VAL A 37 -20.38 -9.96 2.04
CA VAL A 37 -18.93 -10.18 2.15
C VAL A 37 -18.47 -9.60 3.49
N GLU A 38 -17.81 -10.40 4.35
CA GLU A 38 -17.20 -9.87 5.56
C GLU A 38 -16.22 -8.74 5.19
N PRO A 39 -16.27 -7.57 5.86
CA PRO A 39 -15.42 -6.44 5.49
C PRO A 39 -13.95 -6.80 5.74
N HIS A 40 -13.22 -7.13 4.66
CA HIS A 40 -11.79 -7.46 4.63
C HIS A 40 -10.92 -6.23 4.97
N ALA A 41 -11.07 -5.73 6.20
CA ALA A 41 -10.50 -4.49 6.70
C ALA A 41 -10.54 -3.38 5.63
N ASP A 42 -11.76 -2.97 5.25
CA ASP A 42 -11.94 -1.86 4.32
C ASP A 42 -11.40 -0.58 4.98
N TRP A 43 -10.13 -0.29 4.71
CA TRP A 43 -9.41 0.89 5.15
C TRP A 43 -9.94 2.08 4.34
N ASN A 44 -11.15 2.48 4.71
CA ASN A 44 -12.07 3.47 4.13
C ASN A 44 -11.50 4.32 2.99
N HIS A 45 -12.32 4.62 1.99
CA HIS A 45 -12.06 5.64 0.97
C HIS A 45 -11.60 7.03 1.51
N GLN A 46 -11.80 7.32 2.81
CA GLN A 46 -11.18 8.43 3.56
C GLN A 46 -9.63 8.42 3.58
N ALA A 47 -8.98 7.26 3.43
CA ALA A 47 -7.52 7.12 3.35
C ALA A 47 -6.97 7.42 1.93
N LEU A 48 -7.83 7.44 0.91
CA LEU A 48 -7.49 7.83 -0.47
C LEU A 48 -7.53 9.35 -0.68
N THR A 49 -8.26 10.09 0.17
CA THR A 49 -8.13 11.55 0.24
C THR A 49 -6.83 11.94 0.93
N ILE A 50 -5.76 12.07 0.14
CA ILE A 50 -4.59 12.86 0.54
C ILE A 50 -5.08 14.28 0.76
N HIS A 51 -5.31 14.67 2.02
CA HIS A 51 -5.78 16.01 2.37
C HIS A 51 -4.70 17.04 1.97
N PRO A 52 -4.92 17.84 0.92
CA PRO A 52 -3.88 18.73 0.40
C PRO A 52 -3.66 19.96 1.29
N ASP A 53 -4.58 20.15 2.24
CA ASP A 53 -4.79 21.32 3.08
C ASP A 53 -5.10 20.88 4.53
N ASP A 54 -4.28 19.98 5.10
CA ASP A 54 -4.21 19.90 6.58
C ASP A 54 -3.48 21.15 7.09
N GLN A 55 -4.24 22.24 7.12
CA GLN A 55 -3.79 23.55 7.54
C GLN A 55 -3.26 23.49 8.98
N PHE A 56 -2.20 24.22 9.27
CA PHE A 56 -1.57 24.27 10.59
C PHE A 56 -2.59 24.72 11.67
N LYS A 57 -3.20 23.73 12.32
CA LYS A 57 -4.08 23.91 13.48
C LYS A 57 -3.18 24.13 14.69
N PHE A 58 -2.79 25.40 14.93
CA PHE A 58 -2.04 25.76 16.13
C PHE A 58 -2.74 25.14 17.36
N PRO A 59 -2.06 24.31 18.17
CA PRO A 59 -2.71 23.60 19.25
C PRO A 59 -2.92 24.53 20.45
N LEU A 60 -3.95 25.39 20.37
CA LEU A 60 -4.27 26.44 21.36
C LEU A 60 -4.26 25.92 22.81
N ARG A 61 -4.68 24.67 23.05
CA ARG A 61 -4.77 24.12 24.41
C ARG A 61 -3.41 23.76 25.03
N THR A 62 -2.41 23.37 24.24
CA THR A 62 -1.07 23.04 24.76
C THR A 62 -0.10 24.21 24.68
N TRP A 63 -0.18 25.05 23.64
CA TRP A 63 0.75 26.19 23.46
C TRP A 63 0.09 27.56 23.69
N GLY A 64 -1.17 27.74 23.32
CA GLY A 64 -1.89 29.01 23.57
C GLY A 64 -2.09 29.27 25.07
N THR A 65 -2.56 28.27 25.83
CA THR A 65 -2.80 28.39 27.28
C THR A 65 -1.59 28.91 28.07
N PRO A 66 -0.36 28.36 27.96
CA PRO A 66 0.80 28.92 28.66
C PRO A 66 1.22 30.30 28.14
N ILE A 67 1.10 30.59 26.84
CA ILE A 67 1.41 31.94 26.30
C ILE A 67 0.45 32.98 26.89
N PHE A 68 -0.86 32.72 26.89
CA PHE A 68 -1.84 33.60 27.52
C PHE A 68 -1.66 33.70 29.03
N ALA A 69 -1.27 32.62 29.72
CA ALA A 69 -0.95 32.67 31.14
C ALA A 69 0.26 33.57 31.44
N ILE A 70 1.37 33.41 30.69
CA ILE A 70 2.57 34.25 30.83
C ILE A 70 2.26 35.72 30.53
N LEU A 71 1.52 36.01 29.45
CA LEU A 71 1.11 37.36 29.11
C LEU A 71 0.17 37.97 30.16
N THR A 72 -0.78 37.19 30.69
CA THR A 72 -1.69 37.66 31.75
C THR A 72 -0.91 37.95 33.03
N VAL A 73 -0.01 37.07 33.45
CA VAL A 73 0.85 37.28 34.62
C VAL A 73 1.75 38.51 34.44
N ALA A 74 2.40 38.67 33.27
CA ALA A 74 3.21 39.85 32.98
C ALA A 74 2.38 41.15 32.98
N SER A 75 1.19 41.12 32.38
CA SER A 75 0.27 42.28 32.35
C SER A 75 -0.28 42.62 33.74
N VAL A 76 -0.56 41.61 34.57
CA VAL A 76 -0.99 41.79 35.97
C VAL A 76 0.15 42.35 36.83
N ILE A 77 1.38 41.84 36.68
CA ILE A 77 2.56 42.39 37.38
C ILE A 77 2.79 43.85 36.95
N PHE A 78 2.70 44.16 35.66
CA PHE A 78 2.84 45.53 35.15
C PHE A 78 1.72 46.46 35.67
N ALA A 79 0.47 46.01 35.65
CA ALA A 79 -0.66 46.79 36.18
C ALA A 79 -0.57 46.99 37.71
N LEU A 80 -0.08 46.00 38.45
CA LEU A 80 0.18 46.11 39.89
C LEU A 80 1.35 47.06 40.19
N SER A 81 2.41 47.04 39.37
CA SER A 81 3.50 48.05 39.46
C SER A 81 2.93 49.45 39.24
N LEU A 82 2.27 49.69 38.10
CA LEU A 82 1.67 51.00 37.80
C LEU A 82 0.70 51.46 38.89
N TRP A 83 -0.07 50.55 39.50
CA TRP A 83 -0.95 50.88 40.62
C TRP A 83 -0.17 51.22 41.91
N MET A 84 0.90 50.48 42.24
CA MET A 84 1.79 50.82 43.36
C MET A 84 2.51 52.15 43.14
N ASP A 85 2.99 52.40 41.92
CA ASP A 85 3.62 53.66 41.52
C ASP A 85 2.63 54.83 41.67
N LEU A 86 1.38 54.65 41.22
CA LEU A 86 0.29 55.62 41.37
C LEU A 86 -0.08 55.90 42.84
N VAL A 87 -0.07 54.87 43.70
CA VAL A 87 -0.37 54.97 45.14
C VAL A 87 0.80 55.58 45.93
N THR A 88 2.04 55.52 45.41
CA THR A 88 3.24 56.05 46.09
C THR A 88 3.69 57.41 45.56
N ALA A 89 3.38 57.77 44.31
CA ALA A 89 3.75 59.04 43.67
C ALA A 89 2.92 60.26 44.12
N VAL A 90 2.49 60.30 45.39
CA VAL A 90 1.58 61.31 45.93
C VAL A 90 2.23 62.70 45.98
N LYS A 91 1.96 63.52 44.95
CA LYS A 91 1.82 64.97 45.12
C LYS A 91 0.36 65.28 45.48
N PRO A 92 0.07 65.92 46.62
CA PRO A 92 -1.31 66.11 47.08
C PRO A 92 -1.99 67.28 46.35
N ALA A 93 -2.71 66.99 45.24
CA ALA A 93 -3.51 68.01 44.53
C ALA A 93 -4.70 67.45 43.72
N GLU A 94 -4.54 66.37 42.96
CA GLU A 94 -5.54 65.90 41.98
C GLU A 94 -5.79 64.39 42.05
N ASP A 95 -7.02 63.97 41.76
CA ASP A 95 -7.39 62.55 41.67
C ASP A 95 -6.73 61.91 40.42
N PRO A 96 -6.00 60.79 40.58
CA PRO A 96 -5.21 60.20 39.49
C PRO A 96 -6.12 59.68 38.38
N THR A 97 -6.16 60.41 37.27
CA THR A 97 -7.08 60.14 36.16
C THR A 97 -6.41 59.26 35.11
N PHE A 98 -7.14 58.28 34.55
CA PHE A 98 -6.63 57.34 33.52
C PHE A 98 -5.86 58.04 32.37
N ASN A 99 -6.31 59.24 31.97
CA ASN A 99 -5.65 60.06 30.96
C ASN A 99 -4.22 60.49 31.35
N GLN A 100 -3.95 60.84 32.62
CA GLN A 100 -2.60 61.19 33.10
C GLN A 100 -1.67 59.97 33.06
N LEU A 101 -2.21 58.77 33.32
CA LEU A 101 -1.48 57.50 33.27
C LEU A 101 -1.09 57.14 31.82
N VAL A 102 -2.00 57.33 30.87
CA VAL A 102 -1.73 57.23 29.43
C VAL A 102 -0.74 58.31 28.98
N ASP A 103 -0.87 59.54 29.47
CA ASP A 103 0.01 60.65 29.10
C ASP A 103 1.45 60.42 29.58
N SER A 104 1.64 59.87 30.78
CA SER A 104 2.95 59.45 31.32
C SER A 104 3.58 58.28 30.57
N LEU A 105 2.80 57.44 29.89
CA LEU A 105 3.31 56.38 29.01
C LEU A 105 3.73 56.91 27.62
N ILE A 106 3.21 58.08 27.22
CA ILE A 106 3.48 58.74 25.93
C ILE A 106 4.58 59.82 26.05
N HIS A 107 4.72 60.44 27.21
CA HIS A 107 5.72 61.45 27.54
C HIS A 107 6.97 60.83 28.20
N GLN A 108 7.80 60.17 27.40
CA GLN A 108 9.15 59.77 27.81
C GLN A 108 10.16 60.91 27.61
N ASP A 109 11.07 61.07 28.58
CA ASP A 109 12.24 61.94 28.45
C ASP A 109 13.25 61.41 27.41
N MET A 110 14.09 62.29 26.87
CA MET A 110 15.05 61.95 25.82
C MET A 110 16.01 60.82 26.22
N ASP A 111 16.54 60.85 27.46
CA ASP A 111 17.42 59.80 27.97
C ASP A 111 16.67 58.47 28.23
N GLN A 112 15.40 58.53 28.67
CA GLN A 112 14.57 57.34 28.84
C GLN A 112 14.29 56.67 27.49
N ALA A 113 13.87 57.46 26.49
CA ALA A 113 13.61 56.98 25.14
C ALA A 113 14.86 56.35 24.51
N ARG A 114 16.03 56.99 24.68
CA ARG A 114 17.32 56.49 24.16
C ARG A 114 17.77 55.20 24.83
N ASN A 115 17.69 55.12 26.16
CA ASN A 115 18.03 53.90 26.91
C ASN A 115 17.06 52.76 26.59
N THR A 116 15.76 53.06 26.48
CA THR A 116 14.72 52.08 26.09
C THR A 116 14.98 51.55 24.68
N LEU A 117 15.18 52.42 23.68
CA LEU A 117 15.45 52.00 22.30
C LEU A 117 16.75 51.20 22.16
N GLY A 118 17.79 51.53 22.93
CA GLY A 118 19.03 50.74 23.00
C GLY A 118 18.76 49.30 23.45
N GLY A 119 18.12 49.13 24.62
CA GLY A 119 17.77 47.80 25.14
C GLY A 119 16.76 47.04 24.27
N LEU A 120 15.79 47.74 23.67
CA LEU A 120 14.86 47.14 22.71
C LEU A 120 15.59 46.64 21.46
N GLY A 121 16.59 47.37 20.98
CA GLY A 121 17.41 46.98 19.83
C GLY A 121 18.23 45.71 20.10
N GLU A 122 18.88 45.64 21.27
CA GLU A 122 19.63 44.45 21.70
C GLU A 122 18.72 43.23 21.85
N VAL A 123 17.58 43.36 22.53
CA VAL A 123 16.63 42.25 22.70
C VAL A 123 15.99 41.83 21.37
N MET A 124 15.73 42.74 20.42
CA MET A 124 15.28 42.36 19.07
C MET A 124 16.35 41.62 18.27
N ALA A 125 17.61 42.04 18.36
CA ALA A 125 18.72 41.30 17.75
C ALA A 125 18.87 39.90 18.38
N ALA A 126 18.72 39.79 19.70
CA ALA A 126 18.75 38.51 20.41
C ALA A 126 17.58 37.58 20.03
N VAL A 127 16.35 38.09 19.93
CA VAL A 127 15.16 37.33 19.50
C VAL A 127 15.30 36.85 18.04
N LEU A 128 15.80 37.71 17.14
CA LEU A 128 16.10 37.32 15.76
C LEU A 128 17.19 36.26 15.70
N GLY A 129 18.27 36.42 16.47
CA GLY A 129 19.35 35.43 16.58
C GLY A 129 18.88 34.08 17.13
N LEU A 130 18.03 34.09 18.15
CA LEU A 130 17.40 32.89 18.72
C LEU A 130 16.44 32.22 17.73
N ALA A 131 15.61 32.99 17.02
CA ALA A 131 14.71 32.48 15.99
C ALA A 131 15.49 31.80 14.84
N LEU A 132 16.55 32.44 14.36
CA LEU A 132 17.40 31.92 13.29
C LEU A 132 18.21 30.69 13.74
N THR A 133 18.85 30.72 14.91
CA THR A 133 19.65 29.58 15.40
C THR A 133 18.80 28.35 15.69
N VAL A 134 17.68 28.49 16.40
CA VAL A 134 16.77 27.36 16.69
C VAL A 134 16.18 26.81 15.39
N SER A 135 15.66 27.66 14.49
CA SER A 135 15.11 27.18 13.22
C SER A 135 16.17 26.50 12.34
N SER A 136 17.40 27.05 12.28
CA SER A 136 18.53 26.43 11.56
C SER A 136 18.91 25.07 12.14
N ILE A 137 18.98 24.91 13.47
CA ILE A 137 19.28 23.62 14.12
C ILE A 137 18.19 22.58 13.80
N ILE A 138 16.90 22.91 13.92
CA ILE A 138 15.83 21.94 13.64
C ILE A 138 15.80 21.58 12.14
N VAL A 139 16.01 22.55 11.24
CA VAL A 139 16.12 22.31 9.79
C VAL A 139 17.33 21.45 9.45
N GLN A 140 18.50 21.69 10.07
CA GLN A 140 19.70 20.85 9.88
C GLN A 140 19.45 19.41 10.35
N LEU A 141 18.89 19.23 11.55
CA LEU A 141 18.54 17.90 12.07
C LEU A 141 17.57 17.17 11.12
N ALA A 142 16.52 17.85 10.63
CA ALA A 142 15.58 17.27 9.67
C ALA A 142 16.22 16.99 8.29
N ALA A 143 17.12 17.86 7.82
CA ALA A 143 17.82 17.70 6.55
C ALA A 143 18.82 16.52 6.57
N THR A 144 19.53 16.32 7.68
CA THR A 144 20.40 15.15 7.91
C THR A 144 19.59 13.88 8.15
N ARG A 145 18.45 13.96 8.85
CA ARG A 145 17.59 12.79 9.14
C ARG A 145 16.80 12.31 7.92
N PHE A 146 16.34 13.20 7.04
CA PHE A 146 15.39 12.85 5.97
C PHE A 146 15.88 13.18 4.56
N THR A 147 16.12 14.47 4.26
CA THR A 147 16.65 14.91 2.94
C THR A 147 17.08 16.38 2.97
N PRO A 148 18.20 16.76 2.32
CA PRO A 148 18.61 18.15 2.12
C PRO A 148 17.55 19.06 1.46
N HIS A 149 16.58 18.47 0.74
CA HIS A 149 15.48 19.23 0.12
C HIS A 149 14.61 19.98 1.15
N ILE A 150 14.56 19.52 2.41
CA ILE A 150 13.82 20.18 3.49
C ILE A 150 14.30 21.61 3.72
N THR A 151 15.60 21.88 3.62
CA THR A 151 16.17 23.23 3.73
C THR A 151 15.61 24.17 2.65
N VAL A 152 15.45 23.67 1.42
CA VAL A 152 14.87 24.43 0.31
C VAL A 152 13.37 24.67 0.53
N LEU A 153 12.63 23.66 1.01
CA LEU A 153 11.21 23.81 1.38
C LEU A 153 11.02 24.84 2.50
N PHE A 154 11.89 24.83 3.51
CA PHE A 154 11.86 25.77 4.63
C PHE A 154 11.99 27.23 4.16
N PHE A 155 13.02 27.55 3.36
CA PHE A 155 13.21 28.91 2.84
C PHE A 155 12.17 29.33 1.78
N ARG A 156 11.53 28.37 1.10
CA ARG A 156 10.45 28.64 0.14
C ARG A 156 9.08 28.81 0.79
N ALA A 157 8.90 28.39 2.05
CA ALA A 157 7.62 28.45 2.74
C ALA A 157 7.26 29.90 3.13
N ARG A 158 6.12 30.40 2.61
CA ARG A 158 5.65 31.79 2.82
C ARG A 158 5.62 32.19 4.30
N THR A 159 5.17 31.29 5.18
CA THR A 159 5.10 31.54 6.63
C THR A 159 6.47 31.82 7.26
N ASN A 160 7.51 31.08 6.88
CA ASN A 160 8.88 31.30 7.37
C ASN A 160 9.42 32.65 6.87
N VAL A 161 9.24 32.93 5.56
CA VAL A 161 9.68 34.20 4.96
C VAL A 161 8.97 35.39 5.61
N LEU A 162 7.67 35.30 5.90
CA LEU A 162 6.90 36.34 6.56
C LEU A 162 7.32 36.55 8.02
N ILE A 163 7.54 35.49 8.81
CA ILE A 163 7.89 35.61 10.23
C ILE A 163 9.35 36.04 10.42
N ILE A 164 10.29 35.43 9.69
CA ILE A 164 11.70 35.87 9.70
C ILE A 164 11.79 37.31 9.18
N GLY A 165 11.07 37.63 8.09
CA GLY A 165 10.97 38.99 7.56
C GLY A 165 10.43 39.99 8.57
N PHE A 166 9.40 39.63 9.34
CA PHE A 166 8.85 40.46 10.42
C PHE A 166 9.89 40.72 11.53
N PHE A 167 10.64 39.72 11.97
CA PHE A 167 11.71 39.92 12.96
C PHE A 167 12.82 40.83 12.42
N VAL A 168 13.26 40.63 11.17
CA VAL A 168 14.30 41.48 10.53
C VAL A 168 13.82 42.92 10.37
N ILE A 169 12.60 43.14 9.86
CA ILE A 169 12.01 44.48 9.70
C ILE A 169 11.84 45.17 11.07
N SER A 170 11.40 44.44 12.10
CA SER A 170 11.26 44.97 13.45
C SER A 170 12.60 45.40 14.04
N ALA A 171 13.65 44.57 13.94
CA ALA A 171 14.98 44.91 14.42
C ALA A 171 15.58 46.14 13.69
N VAL A 172 15.46 46.19 12.36
CA VAL A 172 15.91 47.33 11.55
C VAL A 172 15.13 48.61 11.90
N PHE A 173 13.81 48.51 12.12
CA PHE A 173 12.98 49.64 12.52
C PHE A 173 13.41 50.22 13.88
N VAL A 174 13.64 49.39 14.91
CA VAL A 174 14.10 49.87 16.22
C VAL A 174 15.46 50.58 16.10
N VAL A 175 16.38 50.04 15.29
CA VAL A 175 17.69 50.68 15.02
C VAL A 175 17.53 52.03 14.31
N TRP A 176 16.63 52.14 13.32
CA TRP A 176 16.36 53.41 12.63
C TRP A 176 15.68 54.44 13.54
N VAL A 177 14.75 54.03 14.40
CA VAL A 177 14.13 54.92 15.40
C VAL A 177 15.18 55.40 16.40
N ASN A 178 16.12 54.55 16.82
CA ASN A 178 17.23 54.95 17.69
C ASN A 178 18.15 55.99 17.04
N PHE A 179 18.45 55.86 15.74
CA PHE A 179 19.19 56.91 14.99
C PHE A 179 18.41 58.22 14.79
N ALA A 180 17.08 58.18 14.88
CA ALA A 180 16.23 59.37 14.81
C ALA A 180 16.11 60.12 16.15
N VAL A 181 16.64 59.58 17.26
CA VAL A 181 16.74 60.27 18.56
C VAL A 181 18.01 61.13 18.58
N SER A 182 17.88 62.41 18.23
CA SER A 182 18.95 63.40 18.32
C SER A 182 18.52 64.65 19.09
N GLU A 183 17.79 65.55 18.45
CA GLU A 183 17.19 66.75 19.06
C GLU A 183 15.67 66.62 19.26
N TYR A 184 15.05 65.64 18.58
CA TYR A 184 13.63 65.33 18.64
C TYR A 184 13.43 63.88 19.13
N VAL A 185 12.39 63.66 19.93
CA VAL A 185 11.99 62.32 20.40
C VAL A 185 10.81 61.83 19.54
N PRO A 186 11.02 60.86 18.63
CA PRO A 186 9.96 60.28 17.80
C PRO A 186 9.05 59.35 18.63
N ARG A 187 8.17 59.93 19.46
CA ARG A 187 7.30 59.21 20.42
C ARG A 187 6.54 58.03 19.80
N TRP A 188 5.93 58.25 18.63
CA TRP A 188 5.26 57.18 17.87
C TRP A 188 6.22 56.05 17.47
N GLY A 189 7.45 56.38 17.08
CA GLY A 189 8.51 55.40 16.80
C GLY A 189 8.82 54.53 18.02
N VAL A 190 9.01 55.14 19.20
CA VAL A 190 9.22 54.40 20.46
C VAL A 190 8.05 53.49 20.79
N MET A 191 6.82 54.00 20.71
CA MET A 191 5.60 53.23 20.97
C MET A 191 5.47 52.03 20.01
N PHE A 192 5.71 52.24 18.70
CA PHE A 192 5.74 51.15 17.73
C PHE A 192 6.88 50.17 18.00
N SER A 193 8.06 50.62 18.43
CA SER A 193 9.17 49.74 18.85
C SER A 193 8.79 48.84 20.03
N MET A 194 8.06 49.36 21.03
CA MET A 194 7.57 48.57 22.17
C MET A 194 6.48 47.56 21.75
N ILE A 195 5.61 47.92 20.80
CA ILE A 195 4.60 47.01 20.25
C ILE A 195 5.27 45.89 19.43
N LEU A 196 6.20 46.23 18.53
CA LEU A 196 6.94 45.27 17.70
C LEU A 196 7.81 44.32 18.56
N MET A 197 8.41 44.82 19.63
CA MET A 197 9.08 44.01 20.66
C MET A 197 8.13 42.97 21.25
N THR A 198 6.99 43.43 21.76
CA THR A 198 6.00 42.56 22.42
C THR A 198 5.45 41.52 21.44
N MET A 199 5.10 41.93 20.23
CA MET A 199 4.66 41.02 19.16
C MET A 199 5.75 40.00 18.79
N SER A 200 7.01 40.41 18.71
CA SER A 200 8.11 39.50 18.35
C SER A 200 8.38 38.43 19.41
N LEU A 201 8.36 38.80 20.69
CA LEU A 201 8.47 37.85 21.82
C LEU A 201 7.30 36.86 21.83
N VAL A 202 6.07 37.34 21.59
CA VAL A 202 4.87 36.49 21.54
C VAL A 202 4.86 35.58 20.32
N LEU A 203 5.32 36.05 19.16
CA LEU A 203 5.34 35.29 17.90
C LEU A 203 6.41 34.19 17.87
N LEU A 204 7.46 34.30 18.70
CA LEU A 204 8.56 33.35 18.76
C LEU A 204 8.11 31.91 19.08
N PHE A 205 7.22 31.73 20.06
CA PHE A 205 6.75 30.40 20.47
C PHE A 205 5.79 29.75 19.45
N PRO A 206 4.77 30.44 18.91
CA PRO A 206 3.98 29.96 17.77
C PRO A 206 4.84 29.67 16.54
N TYR A 207 5.89 30.46 16.28
CA TYR A 207 6.83 30.20 15.20
C TYR A 207 7.59 28.89 15.41
N PHE A 208 8.14 28.63 16.60
CA PHE A 208 8.78 27.35 16.88
C PHE A 208 7.82 26.16 16.80
N SER A 209 6.59 26.30 17.32
CA SER A 209 5.54 25.28 17.16
C SER A 209 5.22 25.02 15.68
N TYR A 210 5.14 26.06 14.84
CA TYR A 210 4.98 25.94 13.39
C TYR A 210 6.19 25.28 12.73
N VAL A 211 7.43 25.61 13.11
CA VAL A 211 8.64 25.01 12.52
C VAL A 211 8.73 23.52 12.87
N PHE A 212 8.39 23.10 14.08
CA PHE A 212 8.31 21.68 14.42
C PHE A 212 7.23 20.94 13.60
N ASP A 213 6.03 21.51 13.47
CA ASP A 213 4.93 20.91 12.70
C ASP A 213 5.20 20.88 11.18
N PHE A 214 5.88 21.91 10.67
CA PHE A 214 6.35 21.98 9.28
C PHE A 214 7.42 20.93 8.95
N LEU A 215 8.20 20.52 9.97
CA LEU A 215 9.28 19.55 9.87
C LEU A 215 8.86 18.13 10.29
N ASP A 216 7.57 17.91 10.54
CA ASP A 216 6.97 16.60 10.72
C ASP A 216 7.15 15.75 9.44
N PRO A 217 7.78 14.58 9.51
CA PRO A 217 8.07 13.75 8.34
C PRO A 217 6.80 13.28 7.62
N GLU A 218 5.71 12.96 8.31
CA GLU A 218 4.48 12.48 7.68
C GLU A 218 3.81 13.62 6.89
N LYS A 219 3.85 14.84 7.44
CA LYS A 219 3.33 16.05 6.77
C LYS A 219 4.19 16.48 5.57
N ILE A 220 5.51 16.33 5.66
CA ILE A 220 6.42 16.55 4.52
C ILE A 220 6.11 15.55 3.39
N VAL A 221 6.09 14.26 3.72
CA VAL A 221 5.85 13.17 2.76
C VAL A 221 4.46 13.31 2.10
N GLY A 222 3.42 13.58 2.88
CA GLY A 222 2.07 13.83 2.37
C GLY A 222 2.00 15.05 1.43
N ARG A 223 2.67 16.16 1.77
CA ARG A 223 2.73 17.36 0.91
C ARG A 223 3.46 17.11 -0.41
N ILE A 224 4.59 16.40 -0.36
CA ILE A 224 5.37 16.03 -1.55
C ILE A 224 4.52 15.13 -2.47
N SER A 225 3.83 14.14 -1.92
CA SER A 225 2.91 13.28 -2.67
C SER A 225 1.75 14.08 -3.30
N ALA A 226 1.13 15.00 -2.54
CA ALA A 226 0.05 15.86 -3.03
C ALA A 226 0.49 16.77 -4.20
N ASP A 227 1.65 17.42 -4.10
CA ASP A 227 2.14 18.32 -5.15
C ASP A 227 2.60 17.58 -6.41
N GLY A 228 3.20 16.39 -6.28
CA GLY A 228 3.49 15.52 -7.42
C GLY A 228 2.23 14.97 -8.10
N LEU A 229 1.20 14.61 -7.33
CA LEU A 229 -0.10 14.17 -7.88
C LEU A 229 -0.85 15.31 -8.57
N ARG A 230 -0.83 16.52 -8.00
CA ARG A 230 -1.30 17.75 -8.68
C ARG A 230 -0.59 17.94 -10.02
N ALA A 231 0.72 17.66 -10.10
CA ALA A 231 1.50 17.76 -11.33
C ALA A 231 1.16 16.67 -12.37
N CYS A 232 0.79 15.44 -11.98
CA CYS A 232 0.42 14.36 -12.90
C CYS A 232 -1.10 14.21 -13.18
N THR A 233 -1.96 15.02 -12.56
CA THR A 233 -3.43 15.02 -12.77
C THR A 233 -3.84 15.68 -14.11
N PRO A 234 -4.85 15.20 -14.86
CA PRO A 234 -5.35 15.86 -16.06
C PRO A 234 -5.83 17.31 -15.82
N THR A 235 -5.19 18.29 -16.45
CA THR A 235 -5.63 19.71 -16.41
C THR A 235 -5.84 20.28 -17.81
N ARG A 236 -6.70 21.29 -17.91
CA ARG A 236 -7.06 22.00 -19.17
C ARG A 236 -6.55 23.44 -19.15
N GLY A 237 -6.52 24.09 -20.31
CA GLY A 237 -6.09 25.48 -20.45
C GLY A 237 -4.58 25.69 -20.25
N THR A 238 -4.18 26.90 -19.85
CA THR A 238 -2.78 27.32 -19.72
C THR A 238 -1.97 26.47 -18.74
N ALA A 239 -2.61 25.97 -17.66
CA ALA A 239 -2.02 25.02 -16.70
C ALA A 239 -1.64 23.64 -17.32
N GLY A 240 -2.11 23.37 -18.54
CA GLY A 240 -1.75 22.20 -19.34
C GLY A 240 -0.62 22.42 -20.34
N GLN A 241 0.00 23.62 -20.40
CA GLN A 241 1.03 23.96 -21.39
C GLN A 241 2.46 23.60 -20.95
N ASN A 242 2.83 23.88 -19.69
CA ASN A 242 4.18 23.62 -19.15
C ASN A 242 4.38 22.12 -18.81
N LEU A 243 4.38 21.27 -19.84
CA LEU A 243 4.39 19.82 -19.72
C LEU A 243 5.66 19.28 -19.04
N ASP A 244 6.84 19.75 -19.43
CA ASP A 244 8.11 19.25 -18.89
C ASP A 244 8.31 19.64 -17.42
N MET A 245 7.97 20.87 -17.04
CA MET A 245 7.96 21.31 -15.63
C MET A 245 7.10 20.41 -14.74
N ARG A 246 5.96 19.94 -15.27
CA ARG A 246 5.07 19.01 -14.55
C ARG A 246 5.62 17.59 -14.48
N LYS A 247 6.25 17.10 -15.55
CA LYS A 247 6.98 15.82 -15.53
C LYS A 247 8.12 15.86 -14.52
N GLN A 248 8.86 16.97 -14.47
CA GLN A 248 9.93 17.21 -13.49
C GLN A 248 9.38 17.20 -12.06
N GLN A 249 8.34 17.98 -11.75
CA GLN A 249 7.69 17.97 -10.43
C GLN A 249 7.18 16.59 -10.00
N THR A 250 6.67 15.80 -10.96
CA THR A 250 6.23 14.41 -10.72
C THR A 250 7.41 13.49 -10.40
N ILE A 251 8.51 13.63 -11.14
CA ILE A 251 9.75 12.88 -10.97
C ILE A 251 10.42 13.21 -9.63
N GLU A 252 10.58 14.49 -9.33
CA GLU A 252 11.13 15.00 -8.06
C GLU A 252 10.30 14.52 -6.88
N ALA A 253 8.96 14.51 -6.96
CA ALA A 253 8.12 13.99 -5.90
C ALA A 253 8.34 12.49 -5.66
N VAL A 254 8.34 11.68 -6.73
CA VAL A 254 8.61 10.22 -6.66
C VAL A 254 10.00 9.92 -6.09
N GLU A 255 11.03 10.67 -6.50
CA GLU A 255 12.40 10.52 -6.00
C GLU A 255 12.54 11.00 -4.55
N HIS A 256 11.90 12.09 -4.14
CA HIS A 256 11.94 12.55 -2.76
C HIS A 256 11.23 11.58 -1.80
N LEU A 257 10.07 11.02 -2.19
CA LEU A 257 9.40 9.97 -1.41
C LEU A 257 10.30 8.74 -1.22
N ALA A 258 10.95 8.29 -2.30
CA ALA A 258 11.88 7.16 -2.23
C ALA A 258 13.11 7.47 -1.37
N ASN A 259 13.76 8.63 -1.56
CA ASN A 259 14.94 9.02 -0.79
C ASN A 259 14.65 9.21 0.72
N ILE A 260 13.46 9.71 1.09
CA ILE A 260 13.05 9.77 2.51
C ILE A 260 12.88 8.36 3.08
N SER A 261 12.25 7.43 2.34
CA SER A 261 12.13 6.02 2.75
C SER A 261 13.50 5.36 2.91
N LEU A 262 14.42 5.58 1.96
CA LEU A 262 15.79 5.05 1.98
C LEU A 262 16.59 5.53 3.20
N ASN A 263 16.63 6.84 3.43
CA ASN A 263 17.36 7.43 4.56
C ASN A 263 16.78 6.99 5.92
N ALA A 264 15.44 6.86 6.00
CA ALA A 264 14.78 6.31 7.18
C ALA A 264 15.13 4.82 7.41
N MET A 265 15.22 4.00 6.36
CA MET A 265 15.66 2.59 6.48
C MET A 265 17.08 2.48 7.01
N GLN A 266 18.01 3.28 6.48
CA GLN A 266 19.41 3.29 6.92
C GLN A 266 19.55 3.73 8.38
N GLN A 267 18.69 4.64 8.85
CA GLN A 267 18.60 5.07 10.25
C GLN A 267 17.73 4.16 11.14
N LYS A 268 17.19 3.07 10.58
CA LYS A 268 16.33 2.08 11.25
C LYS A 268 14.97 2.61 11.73
N ASP A 269 14.53 3.75 11.19
CA ASP A 269 13.20 4.32 11.46
C ASP A 269 12.14 3.64 10.60
N LYS A 270 11.63 2.50 11.10
CA LYS A 270 10.60 1.70 10.43
C LYS A 270 9.35 2.52 10.10
N ASN A 271 8.93 3.44 10.98
CA ASN A 271 7.67 4.16 10.83
C ASN A 271 7.75 5.13 9.65
N ILE A 272 8.79 5.96 9.59
CA ILE A 272 8.98 6.92 8.49
C ILE A 272 9.32 6.19 7.18
N ALA A 273 10.13 5.13 7.24
CA ALA A 273 10.44 4.30 6.07
C ALA A 273 9.17 3.70 5.45
N SER A 274 8.29 3.15 6.28
CA SER A 274 7.01 2.55 5.85
C SER A 274 6.04 3.61 5.35
N SER A 275 5.88 4.73 6.07
CA SER A 275 5.00 5.83 5.68
C SER A 275 5.38 6.38 4.29
N ALA A 276 6.66 6.68 4.07
CA ALA A 276 7.14 7.17 2.77
C ALA A 276 6.97 6.13 1.63
N ALA A 277 7.07 4.84 1.92
CA ALA A 277 6.81 3.77 0.94
C ALA A 277 5.31 3.60 0.61
N ASP A 278 4.41 3.68 1.60
CA ASP A 278 2.96 3.59 1.39
C ASP A 278 2.42 4.83 0.64
N TYR A 279 2.95 6.03 0.93
CA TYR A 279 2.63 7.25 0.16
C TYR A 279 3.07 7.15 -1.31
N LEU A 280 4.19 6.50 -1.61
CA LEU A 280 4.63 6.20 -2.98
C LEU A 280 3.70 5.18 -3.67
N GLY A 281 3.09 4.27 -2.92
CA GLY A 281 2.08 3.32 -3.40
C GLY A 281 0.76 4.00 -3.73
N ARG A 282 0.25 4.83 -2.80
CA ARG A 282 -0.94 5.68 -3.03
C ARG A 282 -0.74 6.59 -4.25
N PHE A 283 0.46 7.12 -4.46
CA PHE A 283 0.81 7.90 -5.65
C PHE A 283 0.56 7.12 -6.95
N ALA A 284 1.04 5.88 -7.04
CA ALA A 284 0.83 5.03 -8.22
C ALA A 284 -0.65 4.69 -8.44
N ILE A 285 -1.38 4.40 -7.36
CA ILE A 285 -2.81 4.04 -7.39
C ILE A 285 -3.65 5.21 -7.95
N VAL A 286 -3.48 6.42 -7.40
CA VAL A 286 -4.19 7.63 -7.86
C VAL A 286 -3.76 8.04 -9.28
N TYR A 287 -2.50 7.81 -9.65
CA TYR A 287 -2.07 8.02 -11.03
C TYR A 287 -2.77 7.06 -12.01
N ILE A 288 -2.93 5.76 -11.69
CA ILE A 288 -3.62 4.79 -12.56
C ILE A 288 -5.08 5.19 -12.83
N GLU A 289 -5.78 5.71 -11.81
CA GLU A 289 -7.16 6.19 -11.97
C GLU A 289 -7.26 7.41 -12.90
N THR A 290 -6.31 8.34 -12.79
CA THR A 290 -6.31 9.61 -13.55
C THR A 290 -5.66 9.51 -14.94
N LYS A 291 -4.76 8.53 -15.14
CA LYS A 291 -4.01 8.23 -16.38
C LYS A 291 -4.88 8.16 -17.63
N ALA A 292 -6.10 7.63 -17.53
CA ALA A 292 -7.03 7.49 -18.65
C ALA A 292 -7.41 8.86 -19.28
N GLY A 293 -7.41 9.95 -18.49
CA GLY A 293 -7.71 11.30 -18.94
C GLY A 293 -6.49 12.10 -19.46
N MET A 294 -5.29 11.55 -19.42
CA MET A 294 -4.06 12.29 -19.72
C MET A 294 -3.81 12.50 -21.23
N ARG A 295 -3.21 13.65 -21.57
CA ARG A 295 -2.75 13.97 -22.93
C ARG A 295 -1.76 12.92 -23.43
N LYS A 296 -1.80 12.58 -24.73
CA LYS A 296 -0.82 11.68 -25.38
C LYS A 296 0.63 12.12 -25.14
N ASP A 297 0.86 13.43 -25.11
CA ASP A 297 2.17 14.06 -24.93
C ASP A 297 2.78 13.79 -23.54
N TRP A 298 1.93 13.52 -22.53
CA TRP A 298 2.38 13.06 -21.21
C TRP A 298 3.13 11.72 -21.30
N MET A 299 2.73 10.85 -22.23
CA MET A 299 3.27 9.49 -22.37
C MET A 299 4.61 9.46 -23.11
N GLN A 300 5.02 10.57 -23.74
CA GLN A 300 6.34 10.70 -24.36
C GLN A 300 7.43 10.89 -23.31
N ILE A 301 8.54 10.17 -23.46
CA ILE A 301 9.72 10.26 -22.60
C ILE A 301 10.77 11.18 -23.28
N PRO A 302 10.82 12.49 -22.96
CA PRO A 302 11.85 13.40 -23.44
C PRO A 302 13.25 13.00 -22.98
N GLU A 303 14.26 13.48 -23.72
CA GLU A 303 15.65 13.05 -23.60
C GLU A 303 16.24 13.22 -22.20
N TRP A 304 15.91 14.32 -21.50
CA TRP A 304 16.37 14.58 -20.14
C TRP A 304 15.87 13.54 -19.11
N ILE A 305 14.71 12.89 -19.34
CA ILE A 305 14.26 11.77 -18.51
C ILE A 305 15.06 10.50 -18.83
N ARG A 306 15.40 10.28 -20.11
CA ARG A 306 16.20 9.11 -20.54
C ARG A 306 17.60 9.11 -19.93
N GLN A 307 18.15 10.28 -19.70
CA GLN A 307 19.46 10.47 -19.04
C GLN A 307 19.42 10.19 -17.54
N SER A 308 18.25 10.04 -16.92
CA SER A 308 18.13 9.71 -15.48
C SER A 308 18.41 8.22 -15.20
N PRO A 309 18.90 7.84 -14.00
CA PRO A 309 19.31 6.47 -13.68
C PRO A 309 18.25 5.38 -13.89
N ASP A 310 16.97 5.72 -13.77
CA ASP A 310 15.83 4.80 -13.97
C ASP A 310 15.59 4.40 -15.43
N PHE A 311 16.16 5.15 -16.38
CA PHE A 311 15.91 5.01 -17.82
C PHE A 311 17.20 4.87 -18.65
N VAL A 312 18.34 5.37 -18.19
CA VAL A 312 19.61 5.38 -18.96
C VAL A 312 20.16 3.98 -19.32
N SER A 313 19.71 2.95 -18.59
CA SER A 313 20.04 1.54 -18.85
C SER A 313 19.06 0.81 -19.78
N LEU A 314 18.04 1.51 -20.31
CA LEU A 314 17.05 0.94 -21.22
C LEU A 314 17.45 1.15 -22.68
N SER A 315 17.20 0.14 -23.52
CA SER A 315 17.37 0.29 -24.97
C SER A 315 16.26 1.16 -25.58
N ASN A 316 16.48 1.65 -26.80
CA ASN A 316 15.49 2.48 -27.51
C ASN A 316 14.16 1.74 -27.72
N GLU A 317 14.21 0.41 -27.90
CA GLU A 317 13.04 -0.46 -28.04
C GLU A 317 12.27 -0.52 -26.72
N ALA A 318 12.95 -0.66 -25.59
CA ALA A 318 12.33 -0.67 -24.26
C ALA A 318 11.70 0.69 -23.89
N ILE A 319 12.35 1.79 -24.27
CA ILE A 319 11.78 3.15 -24.15
C ILE A 319 10.54 3.30 -25.04
N GLY A 320 10.59 2.84 -26.30
CA GLY A 320 9.45 2.83 -27.21
C GLY A 320 8.29 1.97 -26.70
N ASP A 321 8.59 0.85 -26.04
CA ASP A 321 7.63 -0.04 -25.39
C ASP A 321 6.91 0.68 -24.23
N LEU A 322 7.64 1.38 -23.35
CA LEU A 322 7.06 2.16 -22.25
C LEU A 322 6.15 3.30 -22.75
N VAL A 323 6.54 4.01 -23.81
CA VAL A 323 5.72 5.05 -24.45
C VAL A 323 4.45 4.44 -25.06
N THR A 324 4.58 3.33 -25.80
CA THR A 324 3.47 2.65 -26.49
C THR A 324 2.45 2.06 -25.49
N ARG A 325 2.95 1.43 -24.43
CA ARG A 325 2.17 0.87 -23.32
C ARG A 325 1.65 1.93 -22.35
N ARG A 326 2.17 3.17 -22.45
CA ARG A 326 1.87 4.33 -21.59
C ARG A 326 2.23 4.13 -20.11
N THR A 327 3.25 3.33 -19.81
CA THR A 327 3.58 2.87 -18.45
C THR A 327 4.88 3.47 -17.88
N TRP A 328 5.31 4.63 -18.37
CA TRP A 328 6.62 5.20 -18.01
C TRP A 328 6.73 5.62 -16.54
N LEU A 329 5.63 6.10 -15.93
CA LEU A 329 5.64 6.59 -14.56
C LEU A 329 5.48 5.45 -13.55
N GLU A 330 4.64 4.46 -13.88
CA GLU A 330 4.52 3.21 -13.12
C GLU A 330 5.84 2.42 -13.16
N TRP A 331 6.53 2.41 -14.30
CA TRP A 331 7.90 1.89 -14.40
C TRP A 331 8.83 2.63 -13.42
N LYS A 332 8.82 3.97 -13.40
CA LYS A 332 9.66 4.74 -12.47
C LYS A 332 9.34 4.40 -11.02
N ILE A 333 8.07 4.42 -10.62
CA ILE A 333 7.66 4.15 -9.23
C ILE A 333 8.04 2.73 -8.81
N LEU A 334 7.76 1.72 -9.64
CA LEU A 334 8.14 0.34 -9.37
C LEU A 334 9.67 0.14 -9.36
N ARG A 335 10.42 0.91 -10.14
CA ARG A 335 11.89 0.92 -10.12
C ARG A 335 12.46 1.52 -8.84
N GLN A 336 11.86 2.60 -8.33
CA GLN A 336 12.18 3.13 -7.00
C GLN A 336 11.85 2.10 -5.91
N TYR A 337 10.68 1.44 -5.97
CA TYR A 337 10.38 0.30 -5.09
C TYR A 337 11.38 -0.85 -5.21
N GLN A 338 11.95 -1.14 -6.39
CA GLN A 338 13.00 -2.16 -6.51
C GLN A 338 14.29 -1.78 -5.76
N MET A 339 14.65 -0.50 -5.76
CA MET A 339 15.78 0.01 -4.96
C MET A 339 15.48 -0.12 -3.46
N LEU A 340 14.33 0.40 -3.00
CA LEU A 340 13.91 0.31 -1.60
C LEU A 340 13.75 -1.13 -1.10
N PHE A 341 13.23 -2.02 -1.95
CA PHE A 341 13.05 -3.43 -1.63
C PHE A 341 14.39 -4.15 -1.41
N ASN A 342 15.40 -3.86 -2.23
CA ASN A 342 16.73 -4.46 -2.07
C ASN A 342 17.43 -3.94 -0.79
N GLU A 343 17.26 -2.66 -0.45
CA GLU A 343 17.75 -2.11 0.83
C GLU A 343 17.01 -2.73 2.04
N GLY A 344 15.69 -2.85 1.95
CA GLY A 344 14.84 -3.47 2.97
C GLY A 344 15.24 -4.91 3.28
N LEU A 345 15.68 -5.69 2.27
CA LEU A 345 16.17 -7.06 2.49
C LEU A 345 17.43 -7.12 3.38
N ALA A 346 18.26 -6.08 3.34
CA ALA A 346 19.46 -5.97 4.17
C ALA A 346 19.18 -5.32 5.54
N HIS A 347 18.24 -4.37 5.61
CA HIS A 347 18.07 -3.49 6.79
C HIS A 347 16.71 -3.62 7.51
N ILE A 348 15.57 -3.56 6.79
CA ILE A 348 14.22 -3.61 7.38
C ILE A 348 13.27 -4.42 6.49
N LYS A 349 13.15 -5.73 6.75
CA LYS A 349 12.34 -6.66 5.94
C LYS A 349 10.84 -6.31 5.91
N ASP A 350 10.34 -5.62 6.93
CA ASP A 350 8.95 -5.18 6.98
C ASP A 350 8.57 -4.24 5.83
N VAL A 351 9.53 -3.43 5.35
CA VAL A 351 9.34 -2.55 4.18
C VAL A 351 9.22 -3.38 2.90
N CYS A 352 9.90 -4.53 2.81
CA CYS A 352 9.71 -5.48 1.69
C CYS A 352 8.29 -6.06 1.66
N TYR A 353 7.66 -6.27 2.83
CA TYR A 353 6.28 -6.77 2.92
C TYR A 353 5.30 -5.69 2.47
N LEU A 354 5.51 -4.44 2.90
CA LEU A 354 4.72 -3.28 2.47
C LEU A 354 4.83 -3.05 0.95
N ILE A 355 6.03 -3.06 0.39
CA ILE A 355 6.24 -2.92 -1.07
C ILE A 355 5.51 -4.01 -1.86
N ALA A 356 5.45 -5.25 -1.33
CA ALA A 356 4.66 -6.32 -1.94
C ALA A 356 3.15 -6.07 -1.85
N ILE A 357 2.65 -5.54 -0.72
CA ILE A 357 1.24 -5.12 -0.55
C ILE A 357 0.89 -3.99 -1.52
N ASP A 358 1.72 -2.97 -1.64
CA ASP A 358 1.49 -1.85 -2.55
C ASP A 358 1.60 -2.24 -4.03
N THR A 359 2.50 -3.15 -4.38
CA THR A 359 2.56 -3.73 -5.72
C THR A 359 1.31 -4.56 -6.04
N ARG A 360 0.71 -5.25 -5.06
CA ARG A 360 -0.61 -5.87 -5.21
C ARG A 360 -1.71 -4.83 -5.39
N ARG A 361 -1.78 -3.80 -4.53
CA ARG A 361 -2.78 -2.72 -4.63
C ARG A 361 -2.74 -2.02 -6.00
N LEU A 362 -1.53 -1.75 -6.51
CA LEU A 362 -1.28 -1.21 -7.86
C LEU A 362 -1.80 -2.15 -8.95
N GLY A 363 -1.46 -3.45 -8.88
CA GLY A 363 -1.95 -4.48 -9.81
C GLY A 363 -3.48 -4.63 -9.79
N GLN A 364 -4.09 -4.63 -8.61
CA GLN A 364 -5.53 -4.61 -8.42
C GLN A 364 -6.17 -3.38 -9.10
N LYS A 365 -5.69 -2.17 -8.81
CA LYS A 365 -6.18 -0.92 -9.41
C LYS A 365 -6.07 -0.94 -10.94
N ALA A 366 -4.97 -1.48 -11.47
CA ALA A 366 -4.79 -1.69 -12.90
C ALA A 366 -5.81 -2.68 -13.49
N SER A 367 -6.13 -3.78 -12.79
CA SER A 367 -7.16 -4.75 -13.22
C SER A 367 -8.58 -4.14 -13.21
N GLU A 368 -8.89 -3.28 -12.24
CA GLU A 368 -10.16 -2.54 -12.13
C GLU A 368 -10.32 -1.58 -13.31
N ALA A 369 -9.30 -0.74 -13.54
CA ALA A 369 -9.19 0.22 -14.64
C ALA A 369 -9.03 -0.43 -16.03
N SER A 370 -8.78 -1.74 -16.08
CA SER A 370 -8.45 -2.51 -17.30
C SER A 370 -7.13 -2.09 -17.98
N ASP A 371 -6.20 -1.52 -17.22
CA ASP A 371 -4.85 -1.17 -17.67
C ASP A 371 -3.93 -2.41 -17.63
N MET A 372 -4.15 -3.30 -18.60
CA MET A 372 -3.41 -4.55 -18.73
C MET A 372 -1.87 -4.36 -18.79
N PRO A 373 -1.30 -3.31 -19.42
CA PRO A 373 0.13 -3.06 -19.38
C PRO A 373 0.68 -2.66 -18.00
N ALA A 374 -0.06 -1.88 -17.20
CA ALA A 374 0.33 -1.59 -15.81
C ALA A 374 0.27 -2.85 -14.93
N LEU A 375 -0.75 -3.70 -15.12
CA LEU A 375 -0.84 -5.00 -14.46
C LEU A 375 0.33 -5.94 -14.86
N ASP A 376 0.73 -5.95 -16.13
CA ASP A 376 1.92 -6.69 -16.57
C ASP A 376 3.23 -6.18 -15.91
N LEU A 377 3.33 -4.89 -15.60
CA LEU A 377 4.45 -4.38 -14.80
C LEU A 377 4.39 -4.86 -13.36
N ALA A 378 3.24 -4.81 -12.68
CA ALA A 378 3.11 -5.32 -11.31
C ALA A 378 3.58 -6.80 -11.22
N ILE A 379 3.10 -7.65 -12.14
CA ILE A 379 3.52 -9.06 -12.29
C ILE A 379 5.05 -9.18 -12.52
N LYS A 380 5.63 -8.31 -13.37
CA LYS A 380 7.08 -8.29 -13.66
C LYS A 380 7.91 -7.87 -12.44
N PHE A 381 7.41 -6.98 -11.59
CA PHE A 381 8.09 -6.56 -10.37
C PHE A 381 7.91 -7.58 -9.23
N PHE A 382 6.75 -8.25 -9.08
CA PHE A 382 6.61 -9.45 -8.24
C PHE A 382 7.66 -10.52 -8.57
N ASN A 383 7.82 -10.84 -9.87
CA ASN A 383 8.86 -11.75 -10.35
C ASN A 383 10.28 -11.25 -10.04
N THR A 384 10.50 -9.93 -9.98
CA THR A 384 11.79 -9.33 -9.62
C THR A 384 12.07 -9.48 -8.13
N TYR A 385 11.09 -9.18 -7.27
CA TYR A 385 11.21 -9.33 -5.82
C TYR A 385 11.45 -10.78 -5.40
N MET A 386 10.74 -11.74 -6.02
CA MET A 386 11.00 -13.17 -5.86
C MET A 386 12.43 -13.58 -6.27
N ARG A 387 12.99 -13.01 -7.35
CA ARG A 387 14.38 -13.26 -7.73
C ARG A 387 15.36 -12.72 -6.68
N SER A 388 15.11 -11.53 -6.13
CA SER A 388 15.95 -10.94 -5.07
C SER A 388 15.94 -11.79 -3.80
N THR A 389 14.77 -12.20 -3.27
CA THR A 389 14.70 -13.05 -2.07
C THR A 389 15.34 -14.42 -2.26
N ILE A 390 15.10 -15.07 -3.41
CA ILE A 390 15.67 -16.39 -3.73
C ILE A 390 17.20 -16.33 -3.94
N ASN A 391 17.74 -15.16 -4.31
CA ASN A 391 19.19 -14.90 -4.32
C ASN A 391 19.73 -14.62 -2.91
N GLY A 392 19.03 -13.83 -2.09
CA GLY A 392 19.37 -13.57 -0.68
C GLY A 392 19.11 -14.73 0.29
N LYS A 393 18.50 -15.82 -0.19
CA LYS A 393 18.01 -16.98 0.60
C LYS A 393 17.02 -16.61 1.71
N ASP A 394 16.26 -15.53 1.54
CA ASP A 394 15.35 -15.02 2.57
C ASP A 394 13.98 -15.69 2.54
N ILE A 395 13.84 -16.78 3.28
CA ILE A 395 12.65 -17.63 3.33
C ILE A 395 11.40 -16.85 3.78
N ARG A 396 11.45 -16.07 4.88
CA ARG A 396 10.25 -15.33 5.36
C ARG A 396 9.77 -14.31 4.34
N THR A 397 10.70 -13.61 3.68
CA THR A 397 10.33 -12.57 2.70
C THR A 397 9.85 -13.19 1.39
N ALA A 398 10.40 -14.32 0.94
CA ALA A 398 9.83 -15.09 -0.17
C ALA A 398 8.39 -15.58 0.14
N TYR A 399 8.16 -16.09 1.36
CA TYR A 399 6.84 -16.53 1.83
C TYR A 399 5.81 -15.38 1.86
N ASN A 400 6.17 -14.19 2.32
CA ASN A 400 5.25 -13.04 2.35
C ASN A 400 4.96 -12.48 0.94
N ILE A 401 5.93 -12.50 0.02
CA ILE A 401 5.71 -12.06 -1.38
C ILE A 401 4.80 -13.04 -2.12
N LEU A 402 4.99 -14.36 -1.96
CA LEU A 402 4.11 -15.36 -2.56
C LEU A 402 2.66 -15.17 -2.10
N HIS A 403 2.43 -14.77 -0.85
CA HIS A 403 1.08 -14.48 -0.35
C HIS A 403 0.43 -13.31 -1.10
N GLN A 404 1.15 -12.21 -1.29
CA GLN A 404 0.65 -11.04 -2.03
C GLN A 404 0.50 -11.34 -3.54
N TYR A 405 1.35 -12.22 -4.09
CA TYR A 405 1.27 -12.63 -5.50
C TYR A 405 0.07 -13.56 -5.76
N ARG A 406 -0.24 -14.46 -4.81
CA ARG A 406 -1.47 -15.26 -4.76
C ARG A 406 -2.71 -14.37 -4.68
N GLN A 407 -2.75 -13.44 -3.73
CA GLN A 407 -3.88 -12.51 -3.59
C GLN A 407 -4.10 -11.64 -4.83
N LEU A 408 -3.05 -11.29 -5.58
CA LEU A 408 -3.21 -10.61 -6.88
C LEU A 408 -3.88 -11.51 -7.92
N ALA A 409 -3.49 -12.79 -7.99
CA ALA A 409 -4.10 -13.77 -8.88
C ALA A 409 -5.59 -14.04 -8.54
N GLU A 410 -5.94 -14.11 -7.26
CA GLU A 410 -7.30 -14.32 -6.77
C GLU A 410 -8.20 -13.12 -7.12
N VAL A 411 -7.77 -11.88 -6.81
CA VAL A 411 -8.48 -10.64 -7.22
C VAL A 411 -8.68 -10.54 -8.74
N MET A 412 -7.74 -11.08 -9.53
CA MET A 412 -7.88 -11.14 -11.00
C MET A 412 -8.90 -12.18 -11.47
N LEU A 413 -9.11 -13.28 -10.73
CA LEU A 413 -10.17 -14.25 -10.98
C LEU A 413 -11.55 -13.66 -10.64
N ASP A 414 -11.69 -12.99 -9.49
CA ASP A 414 -12.92 -12.27 -9.11
C ASP A 414 -13.31 -11.26 -10.18
N ARG A 415 -12.33 -10.45 -10.63
CA ARG A 415 -12.57 -9.43 -11.66
C ARG A 415 -12.89 -10.04 -13.03
N ALA A 416 -12.43 -11.25 -13.35
CA ALA A 416 -12.85 -12.00 -14.53
C ALA A 416 -14.28 -12.54 -14.39
N ALA A 417 -14.64 -13.11 -13.23
CA ALA A 417 -15.98 -13.59 -12.93
C ALA A 417 -17.03 -12.47 -12.94
N TYR A 418 -16.67 -11.26 -12.50
CA TYR A 418 -17.47 -10.05 -12.66
C TYR A 418 -17.78 -9.76 -14.14
N TYR A 419 -16.79 -9.76 -15.03
CA TYR A 419 -17.02 -9.52 -16.46
C TYR A 419 -17.85 -10.64 -17.12
N ARG A 420 -17.68 -11.90 -16.69
CA ARG A 420 -18.52 -13.04 -17.13
C ARG A 420 -19.98 -12.90 -16.67
N THR A 421 -20.21 -12.35 -15.48
CA THR A 421 -21.55 -12.09 -14.94
C THR A 421 -22.23 -10.96 -15.72
N GLN A 422 -21.51 -9.88 -16.00
CA GLN A 422 -21.96 -8.81 -16.90
C GLN A 422 -22.26 -9.30 -18.33
N GLU A 423 -21.50 -10.27 -18.86
CA GLU A 423 -21.80 -10.90 -20.15
C GLU A 423 -23.16 -11.63 -20.11
N ARG A 424 -23.40 -12.44 -19.08
CA ARG A 424 -24.68 -13.16 -18.88
C ARG A 424 -25.87 -12.22 -18.72
N GLU A 425 -25.69 -11.14 -17.97
CA GLU A 425 -26.73 -10.11 -17.77
C GLU A 425 -27.10 -9.44 -19.10
N LEU A 426 -26.12 -9.02 -19.91
CA LEU A 426 -26.38 -8.42 -21.23
C LEU A 426 -27.02 -9.40 -22.22
N LEU A 427 -26.63 -10.68 -22.20
CA LEU A 427 -27.30 -11.71 -23.01
C LEU A 427 -28.77 -11.91 -22.61
N SER A 428 -29.10 -11.79 -21.31
CA SER A 428 -30.49 -11.91 -20.84
C SER A 428 -31.40 -10.75 -21.25
N ARG A 429 -30.84 -9.59 -21.63
CA ARG A 429 -31.58 -8.35 -21.97
C ARG A 429 -32.07 -8.26 -23.41
N GLY A 430 -31.99 -9.34 -24.20
CA GLY A 430 -32.90 -9.57 -25.33
C GLY A 430 -32.47 -9.13 -26.74
N ASP A 431 -31.37 -8.39 -26.91
CA ASP A 431 -30.79 -8.12 -28.24
C ASP A 431 -29.28 -8.42 -28.30
N PRO A 432 -28.89 -9.63 -28.76
CA PRO A 432 -27.49 -9.99 -29.00
C PRO A 432 -26.85 -9.28 -30.21
N GLY A 433 -27.65 -8.75 -31.14
CA GLY A 433 -27.19 -8.02 -32.31
C GLY A 433 -26.70 -6.62 -31.96
N ALA A 434 -27.54 -5.83 -31.30
CA ALA A 434 -27.18 -4.50 -30.82
C ALA A 434 -25.99 -4.52 -29.84
N ASN A 435 -25.91 -5.53 -28.97
CA ASN A 435 -24.91 -5.61 -27.92
C ASN A 435 -23.62 -6.35 -28.29
N LYS A 436 -23.47 -6.86 -29.54
CA LYS A 436 -22.34 -7.71 -29.96
C LYS A 436 -20.96 -7.13 -29.55
N ARG A 437 -20.72 -5.84 -29.81
CA ARG A 437 -19.45 -5.17 -29.48
C ARG A 437 -19.19 -5.06 -27.97
N ALA A 438 -20.23 -4.93 -27.15
CA ALA A 438 -20.08 -4.90 -25.69
C ALA A 438 -19.73 -6.30 -25.14
N LEU A 439 -20.39 -7.34 -25.67
CA LEU A 439 -20.11 -8.74 -25.33
C LEU A 439 -18.68 -9.14 -25.73
N GLU A 440 -18.20 -8.73 -26.91
CA GLU A 440 -16.81 -8.95 -27.34
C GLU A 440 -15.79 -8.27 -26.41
N VAL A 441 -16.08 -7.05 -25.93
CA VAL A 441 -15.21 -6.35 -24.96
C VAL A 441 -15.17 -7.06 -23.61
N LEU A 442 -16.30 -7.53 -23.09
CA LEU A 442 -16.35 -8.25 -21.81
C LEU A 442 -15.61 -9.59 -21.87
N LYS A 443 -15.84 -10.39 -22.92
CA LYS A 443 -15.09 -11.64 -23.18
C LYS A 443 -13.59 -11.40 -23.25
N LYS A 444 -13.17 -10.33 -23.95
CA LYS A 444 -11.76 -9.99 -24.02
C LYS A 444 -11.18 -9.63 -22.65
N LYS A 445 -11.90 -8.84 -21.83
CA LYS A 445 -11.41 -8.46 -20.50
C LYS A 445 -11.27 -9.66 -19.55
N GLU A 446 -12.23 -10.57 -19.56
CA GLU A 446 -12.17 -11.86 -18.86
C GLU A 446 -10.92 -12.66 -19.30
N GLN A 447 -10.77 -12.90 -20.61
CA GLN A 447 -9.63 -13.65 -21.18
C GLN A 447 -8.26 -12.97 -20.94
N ASP A 448 -8.22 -11.63 -20.90
CA ASP A 448 -6.99 -10.88 -20.61
C ASP A 448 -6.58 -10.96 -19.13
N LEU A 449 -7.52 -11.20 -18.21
CA LEU A 449 -7.23 -11.48 -16.80
C LEU A 449 -6.88 -12.96 -16.57
N GLU A 450 -7.73 -13.89 -17.02
CA GLU A 450 -7.53 -15.34 -16.83
C GLU A 450 -6.16 -15.81 -17.37
N ARG A 451 -5.74 -15.34 -18.55
CA ARG A 451 -4.40 -15.64 -19.11
C ARG A 451 -3.24 -15.08 -18.29
N ARG A 452 -3.46 -14.03 -17.50
CA ARG A 452 -2.46 -13.49 -16.57
C ARG A 452 -2.42 -14.28 -15.26
N VAL A 453 -3.55 -14.80 -14.78
CA VAL A 453 -3.60 -15.75 -13.64
C VAL A 453 -2.76 -17.01 -13.96
N VAL A 454 -2.95 -17.59 -15.14
CA VAL A 454 -2.13 -18.74 -15.60
C VAL A 454 -0.64 -18.40 -15.65
N ARG A 455 -0.28 -17.21 -16.15
CA ARG A 455 1.12 -16.75 -16.13
C ARG A 455 1.68 -16.61 -14.71
N ILE A 456 0.89 -16.12 -13.75
CA ILE A 456 1.30 -16.05 -12.34
C ILE A 456 1.56 -17.45 -11.80
N ALA A 457 0.65 -18.41 -12.00
CA ALA A 457 0.83 -19.81 -11.61
C ALA A 457 2.09 -20.42 -12.24
N GLY A 458 2.34 -20.17 -13.53
CA GLY A 458 3.57 -20.60 -14.22
C GLY A 458 4.85 -19.97 -13.66
N HIS A 459 4.80 -18.71 -13.24
CA HIS A 459 5.92 -18.03 -12.57
C HIS A 459 6.16 -18.56 -11.14
N MET A 460 5.09 -18.84 -10.39
CA MET A 460 5.19 -19.44 -9.05
C MET A 460 5.79 -20.85 -9.13
N ARG A 461 5.31 -21.69 -10.05
CA ARG A 461 5.89 -23.00 -10.38
C ARG A 461 7.39 -22.92 -10.70
N TYR A 462 7.78 -22.00 -11.60
CA TYR A 462 9.19 -21.78 -11.96
C TYR A 462 10.05 -21.43 -10.74
N TYR A 463 9.55 -20.58 -9.83
CA TYR A 463 10.26 -20.25 -8.60
C TYR A 463 10.28 -21.41 -7.58
N GLY A 464 9.21 -22.19 -7.45
CA GLY A 464 9.17 -23.40 -6.64
C GLY A 464 10.24 -24.44 -7.04
N GLY A 465 10.47 -24.62 -8.35
CA GLY A 465 11.56 -25.46 -8.84
C GLY A 465 12.96 -24.91 -8.50
N ILE A 466 13.16 -23.60 -8.57
CA ILE A 466 14.44 -22.97 -8.20
C ILE A 466 14.69 -23.03 -6.69
N THR A 467 13.65 -22.92 -5.85
CA THR A 467 13.82 -23.00 -4.39
C THR A 467 14.14 -24.41 -3.93
N PHE A 468 13.53 -25.44 -4.55
CA PHE A 468 13.91 -26.84 -4.33
C PHE A 468 15.42 -27.03 -4.62
N GLY A 469 15.87 -26.66 -5.82
CA GLY A 469 17.27 -26.79 -6.24
C GLY A 469 18.28 -25.88 -5.50
N ARG A 470 17.80 -25.04 -4.56
CA ARG A 470 18.63 -24.20 -3.67
C ARG A 470 18.51 -24.56 -2.19
N GLY A 471 17.85 -25.67 -1.85
CA GLY A 471 17.66 -26.13 -0.47
C GLY A 471 16.60 -25.35 0.32
N MET A 472 15.77 -24.55 -0.35
CA MET A 472 14.65 -23.81 0.26
C MET A 472 13.33 -24.57 0.06
N ALA A 473 13.34 -25.86 0.42
CA ALA A 473 12.25 -26.83 0.26
C ALA A 473 10.86 -26.28 0.66
N PHE A 474 10.79 -25.67 1.84
CA PHE A 474 9.56 -25.05 2.37
C PHE A 474 8.91 -24.04 1.40
N ILE A 475 9.68 -23.29 0.61
CA ILE A 475 9.10 -22.34 -0.35
C ILE A 475 8.45 -23.06 -1.54
N THR A 476 8.92 -24.25 -1.90
CA THR A 476 8.26 -25.10 -2.90
C THR A 476 6.93 -25.63 -2.39
N GLU A 477 6.83 -25.96 -1.10
CA GLU A 477 5.57 -26.34 -0.43
C GLU A 477 4.60 -25.16 -0.33
N VAL A 478 5.10 -23.96 0.02
CA VAL A 478 4.31 -22.71 0.03
C VAL A 478 3.78 -22.37 -1.36
N VAL A 479 4.59 -22.55 -2.41
CA VAL A 479 4.15 -22.42 -3.82
C VAL A 479 3.02 -23.41 -4.13
N ALA A 480 3.12 -24.66 -3.68
CA ALA A 480 2.07 -25.66 -3.90
C ALA A 480 0.76 -25.28 -3.19
N TYR A 481 0.81 -24.86 -1.92
CA TYR A 481 -0.38 -24.41 -1.20
C TYR A 481 -1.00 -23.14 -1.80
N ASP A 482 -0.18 -22.16 -2.17
CA ASP A 482 -0.67 -20.91 -2.78
C ASP A 482 -1.25 -21.16 -4.19
N MET A 483 -0.69 -22.09 -4.97
CA MET A 483 -1.27 -22.51 -6.26
C MET A 483 -2.55 -23.35 -6.10
N GLY A 484 -2.63 -24.19 -5.07
CA GLY A 484 -3.86 -24.92 -4.73
C GLY A 484 -5.01 -23.98 -4.41
N SER A 485 -4.75 -22.90 -3.64
CA SER A 485 -5.71 -21.82 -3.35
C SER A 485 -6.20 -21.11 -4.62
N ILE A 486 -5.31 -20.85 -5.60
CA ILE A 486 -5.68 -20.27 -6.90
C ILE A 486 -6.54 -21.24 -7.71
N CYS A 487 -6.26 -22.55 -7.68
CA CYS A 487 -7.08 -23.56 -8.37
C CYS A 487 -8.48 -23.72 -7.73
N GLU A 488 -8.54 -23.70 -6.40
CA GLU A 488 -9.79 -23.70 -5.62
C GLU A 488 -10.64 -22.46 -5.95
N THR A 489 -10.06 -21.26 -5.86
CA THR A 489 -10.72 -20.00 -6.21
C THR A 489 -11.20 -19.99 -7.68
N ALA A 490 -10.37 -20.50 -8.61
CA ALA A 490 -10.73 -20.60 -10.03
C ALA A 490 -11.88 -21.59 -10.28
N PHE A 491 -11.95 -22.68 -9.50
CA PHE A 491 -13.03 -23.65 -9.57
C PHE A 491 -14.35 -23.08 -9.02
N GLU A 492 -14.33 -22.49 -7.82
CA GLU A 492 -15.51 -21.90 -7.17
C GLU A 492 -16.14 -20.78 -8.01
N LEU A 493 -15.31 -19.95 -8.63
CA LEU A 493 -15.75 -18.90 -9.57
C LEU A 493 -16.11 -19.42 -10.97
N GLY A 494 -15.90 -20.71 -11.27
CA GLY A 494 -16.15 -21.32 -12.59
C GLY A 494 -15.33 -20.68 -13.71
N ALA A 495 -14.04 -20.43 -13.47
CA ALA A 495 -13.11 -19.79 -14.40
C ALA A 495 -12.71 -20.69 -15.56
N LYS A 496 -12.59 -20.12 -16.78
CA LYS A 496 -12.33 -20.91 -18.00
C LYS A 496 -10.88 -21.39 -18.09
N CYS A 497 -9.97 -20.79 -17.32
CA CYS A 497 -8.59 -21.21 -17.18
C CYS A 497 -8.35 -22.25 -16.05
N HIS A 498 -9.40 -22.71 -15.36
CA HIS A 498 -9.27 -23.67 -14.24
C HIS A 498 -8.43 -24.90 -14.61
N ASP A 499 -8.76 -25.56 -15.72
CA ASP A 499 -8.08 -26.81 -16.12
C ASP A 499 -6.62 -26.57 -16.52
N GLU A 500 -6.31 -25.39 -17.07
CA GLU A 500 -4.94 -24.97 -17.36
C GLU A 500 -4.16 -24.73 -16.05
N LEU A 501 -4.77 -24.06 -15.07
CA LEU A 501 -4.19 -23.85 -13.73
C LEU A 501 -3.91 -25.18 -13.02
N LEU A 502 -4.87 -26.11 -13.01
CA LEU A 502 -4.69 -27.45 -12.46
C LEU A 502 -3.54 -28.20 -13.16
N SER A 503 -3.44 -28.12 -14.50
CA SER A 503 -2.35 -28.74 -15.26
C SER A 503 -0.95 -28.14 -14.97
N VAL A 504 -0.89 -26.90 -14.47
CA VAL A 504 0.36 -26.26 -14.02
C VAL A 504 0.64 -26.60 -12.56
N PHE A 505 -0.39 -26.74 -11.72
CA PHE A 505 -0.28 -27.14 -10.31
C PHE A 505 0.18 -28.58 -10.12
N LEU A 506 -0.37 -29.53 -10.89
CA LEU A 506 0.05 -30.94 -10.87
C LEU A 506 1.52 -31.17 -11.27
N ARG A 507 2.21 -30.16 -11.80
CA ARG A 507 3.60 -30.24 -12.28
C ARG A 507 4.58 -29.44 -11.43
N VAL A 508 4.22 -29.06 -10.20
CA VAL A 508 5.08 -28.29 -9.29
C VAL A 508 6.34 -29.07 -8.88
N ASP A 509 6.26 -30.40 -8.86
CA ASP A 509 7.35 -31.32 -8.51
C ASP A 509 8.26 -31.76 -9.66
N ASP A 510 7.95 -31.48 -10.94
CA ASP A 510 8.78 -31.81 -12.12
C ASP A 510 10.28 -31.44 -11.96
N ALA A 511 10.59 -30.41 -11.15
CA ALA A 511 11.95 -29.93 -10.92
C ALA A 511 12.76 -30.81 -9.93
N ALA A 512 12.11 -31.68 -9.16
CA ALA A 512 12.69 -32.45 -8.07
C ALA A 512 13.45 -33.71 -8.54
N ASN A 513 14.43 -33.56 -9.43
CA ASN A 513 15.11 -34.70 -10.06
C ASN A 513 16.03 -35.51 -9.12
N ASP A 514 16.49 -34.96 -7.99
CA ASP A 514 17.37 -35.67 -7.05
C ASP A 514 16.58 -36.59 -6.10
N ALA A 515 16.79 -37.90 -6.23
CA ALA A 515 16.07 -38.92 -5.48
C ALA A 515 16.19 -38.80 -3.95
N THR A 516 17.28 -38.21 -3.42
CA THR A 516 17.50 -38.10 -1.97
C THR A 516 16.78 -36.90 -1.33
N LEU A 517 16.48 -35.86 -2.13
CA LEU A 517 15.76 -34.66 -1.68
C LEU A 517 14.23 -34.76 -1.89
N LYS A 518 13.77 -35.76 -2.66
CA LYS A 518 12.34 -36.00 -2.92
C LYS A 518 11.51 -36.23 -1.66
N GLU A 519 11.89 -37.22 -0.84
CA GLU A 519 10.95 -37.87 0.11
C GLU A 519 10.34 -36.93 1.16
N LYS A 520 11.08 -35.89 1.61
CA LYS A 520 10.57 -34.89 2.56
C LYS A 520 9.82 -33.74 1.88
N THR A 521 10.41 -33.12 0.86
CA THR A 521 9.86 -31.90 0.23
C THR A 521 8.60 -32.19 -0.59
N LEU A 522 8.55 -33.33 -1.28
CA LEU A 522 7.36 -33.70 -2.05
C LEU A 522 6.15 -33.95 -1.16
N ARG A 523 6.34 -34.33 0.11
CA ARG A 523 5.24 -34.58 1.04
C ARG A 523 4.35 -33.35 1.21
N GLY A 524 4.91 -32.14 1.37
CA GLY A 524 4.12 -30.90 1.47
C GLY A 524 3.37 -30.57 0.18
N VAL A 525 4.00 -30.82 -0.99
CA VAL A 525 3.34 -30.67 -2.31
C VAL A 525 2.17 -31.66 -2.45
N ARG A 526 2.37 -32.94 -2.09
CA ARG A 526 1.31 -33.94 -2.07
C ARG A 526 0.18 -33.59 -1.09
N MET A 527 0.49 -33.03 0.07
CA MET A 527 -0.54 -32.55 1.02
C MET A 527 -1.38 -31.42 0.43
N ALA A 528 -0.78 -30.47 -0.29
CA ALA A 528 -1.51 -29.43 -1.01
C ALA A 528 -2.41 -30.01 -2.11
N GLN A 529 -1.93 -31.01 -2.87
CA GLN A 529 -2.72 -31.72 -3.88
C GLN A 529 -3.92 -32.46 -3.25
N VAL A 530 -3.71 -33.21 -2.17
CA VAL A 530 -4.80 -33.91 -1.44
C VAL A 530 -5.81 -32.92 -0.88
N LYS A 531 -5.36 -31.78 -0.33
CA LYS A 531 -6.23 -30.70 0.16
C LYS A 531 -7.16 -30.16 -0.94
N LEU A 532 -6.62 -29.86 -2.12
CA LEU A 532 -7.42 -29.44 -3.27
C LEU A 532 -8.42 -30.54 -3.72
N ALA A 533 -7.99 -31.81 -3.71
CA ALA A 533 -8.89 -32.92 -4.04
C ALA A 533 -10.06 -33.08 -3.06
N THR A 534 -9.86 -32.83 -1.75
CA THR A 534 -10.98 -32.83 -0.78
C THR A 534 -12.02 -31.75 -1.07
N SER A 535 -11.59 -30.59 -1.56
CA SER A 535 -12.50 -29.52 -1.99
C SER A 535 -13.33 -29.92 -3.21
N TYR A 536 -12.68 -30.47 -4.24
CA TYR A 536 -13.38 -30.97 -5.43
C TYR A 536 -14.40 -32.07 -5.08
N LEU A 537 -14.07 -32.99 -4.16
CA LEU A 537 -15.02 -34.01 -3.69
C LEU A 537 -16.23 -33.42 -2.96
N ASN A 538 -16.03 -32.38 -2.13
CA ASN A 538 -17.13 -31.71 -1.44
C ASN A 538 -18.03 -30.91 -2.40
N ALA A 539 -17.47 -30.38 -3.49
CA ALA A 539 -18.23 -29.77 -4.57
C ALA A 539 -18.83 -30.77 -5.57
N GLY A 540 -18.65 -32.08 -5.37
CA GLY A 540 -19.13 -33.14 -6.27
C GLY A 540 -18.36 -33.28 -7.59
N ALA A 541 -17.24 -32.57 -7.76
CA ALA A 541 -16.38 -32.61 -8.95
C ALA A 541 -15.40 -33.79 -8.93
N GLU A 542 -15.93 -35.01 -8.81
CA GLU A 542 -15.14 -36.23 -8.60
C GLU A 542 -14.07 -36.48 -9.67
N TYR A 543 -14.29 -36.06 -10.92
CA TYR A 543 -13.31 -36.26 -11.99
C TYR A 543 -12.03 -35.45 -11.76
N LEU A 544 -12.10 -34.27 -11.11
CA LEU A 544 -10.93 -33.45 -10.77
C LEU A 544 -10.15 -34.06 -9.61
N ALA A 545 -10.85 -34.59 -8.60
CA ALA A 545 -10.24 -35.36 -7.53
C ALA A 545 -9.58 -36.65 -8.07
N PHE A 546 -10.18 -37.30 -9.06
CA PHE A 546 -9.60 -38.47 -9.73
C PHE A 546 -8.36 -38.11 -10.57
N GLN A 547 -8.33 -36.95 -11.25
CA GLN A 547 -7.11 -36.47 -11.92
C GLN A 547 -5.94 -36.31 -10.93
N ILE A 548 -6.20 -35.76 -9.74
CA ILE A 548 -5.19 -35.68 -8.67
C ILE A 548 -4.79 -37.08 -8.16
N ALA A 549 -5.74 -38.02 -8.04
CA ALA A 549 -5.44 -39.39 -7.61
C ALA A 549 -4.57 -40.17 -8.62
N GLU A 550 -4.77 -39.97 -9.92
CA GLU A 550 -3.92 -40.56 -10.97
C GLU A 550 -2.49 -39.95 -10.99
N ASP A 551 -2.33 -38.67 -10.62
CA ASP A 551 -1.03 -38.03 -10.45
C ASP A 551 -0.24 -38.63 -9.28
N LEU A 552 -0.89 -38.79 -8.11
CA LEU A 552 -0.31 -39.43 -6.92
C LEU A 552 -0.16 -40.97 -7.01
N LYS A 553 -0.57 -41.60 -8.12
CA LYS A 553 -0.70 -43.07 -8.25
C LYS A 553 0.62 -43.84 -8.14
N GLY A 554 1.75 -43.18 -8.38
CA GLY A 554 3.10 -43.74 -8.20
C GLY A 554 3.66 -43.64 -6.78
N GLU A 555 2.97 -42.96 -5.86
CA GLU A 555 3.48 -42.71 -4.50
C GLU A 555 3.35 -43.92 -3.57
N SER A 556 4.27 -44.05 -2.62
CA SER A 556 4.28 -45.21 -1.70
C SER A 556 3.09 -45.21 -0.74
N ALA A 557 2.54 -46.39 -0.45
CA ALA A 557 1.47 -46.58 0.53
C ALA A 557 1.82 -46.02 1.92
N LYS A 558 3.09 -46.08 2.31
CA LYS A 558 3.64 -45.47 3.53
C LYS A 558 3.52 -43.93 3.52
N LEU A 559 3.86 -43.27 2.42
CA LEU A 559 3.72 -41.81 2.27
C LEU A 559 2.24 -41.40 2.28
N LEU A 560 1.40 -42.11 1.53
CA LEU A 560 -0.04 -41.86 1.47
C LEU A 560 -0.71 -42.00 2.84
N ARG A 561 -0.38 -43.04 3.63
CA ARG A 561 -0.84 -43.17 5.02
C ARG A 561 -0.35 -42.03 5.92
N SER A 562 0.92 -41.62 5.78
CA SER A 562 1.48 -40.52 6.56
C SER A 562 0.76 -39.19 6.29
N ILE A 563 0.40 -38.92 5.04
CA ILE A 563 -0.38 -37.74 4.64
C ILE A 563 -1.81 -37.82 5.17
N TRP A 564 -2.48 -38.97 5.00
CA TRP A 564 -3.84 -39.19 5.50
C TRP A 564 -3.95 -38.99 7.01
N HIS A 565 -3.00 -39.54 7.77
CA HIS A 565 -2.98 -39.41 9.23
C HIS A 565 -2.87 -37.94 9.67
N GLU A 566 -1.92 -37.17 9.12
CA GLU A 566 -1.72 -35.78 9.53
C GLU A 566 -2.91 -34.89 9.15
N LEU A 567 -3.39 -34.96 7.90
CA LEU A 567 -4.56 -34.19 7.44
C LEU A 567 -5.84 -34.53 8.21
N ARG A 568 -5.95 -35.76 8.75
CA ARG A 568 -7.05 -36.18 9.61
C ARG A 568 -6.89 -35.66 11.04
N THR A 569 -5.71 -35.75 11.64
CA THR A 569 -5.46 -35.50 13.08
C THR A 569 -5.14 -34.06 13.45
N LEU A 570 -4.76 -33.20 12.50
CA LEU A 570 -4.53 -31.79 12.77
C LEU A 570 -5.86 -31.03 12.89
N ASP A 571 -6.29 -30.74 14.12
CA ASP A 571 -7.50 -29.95 14.40
C ASP A 571 -7.21 -28.45 14.64
N ASP A 572 -5.95 -28.09 14.95
CA ASP A 572 -5.57 -26.68 15.17
C ASP A 572 -5.51 -25.88 13.86
N ARG A 573 -6.36 -24.86 13.75
CA ARG A 573 -6.40 -23.91 12.61
C ARG A 573 -5.16 -23.02 12.56
N GLU A 574 -4.61 -22.66 13.72
CA GLU A 574 -3.55 -21.67 13.88
C GLU A 574 -2.34 -22.30 14.57
N PHE A 575 -1.15 -21.74 14.37
CA PHE A 575 0.04 -22.16 15.13
C PHE A 575 0.09 -21.44 16.48
N TRP A 576 0.75 -22.05 17.48
CA TRP A 576 1.01 -21.40 18.78
C TRP A 576 2.01 -20.23 18.68
N GLU A 577 2.65 -20.04 17.53
CA GLU A 577 3.53 -18.91 17.21
C GLU A 577 2.83 -17.91 16.30
N VAL A 578 3.07 -16.61 16.50
CA VAL A 578 2.50 -15.54 15.68
C VAL A 578 3.10 -15.58 14.26
N GLN A 579 2.27 -15.94 13.27
CA GLN A 579 2.64 -16.02 11.86
C GLN A 579 1.83 -15.04 11.01
N ASP A 580 2.48 -14.40 10.03
CA ASP A 580 1.91 -13.31 9.21
C ASP A 580 0.67 -13.69 8.40
N ARG A 581 0.41 -15.00 8.20
CA ARG A 581 -0.77 -15.53 7.49
C ARG A 581 -1.85 -16.13 8.41
N GLY A 582 -1.63 -16.21 9.73
CA GLY A 582 -2.57 -16.73 10.73
C GLY A 582 -2.85 -18.25 10.70
N SER A 583 -3.16 -18.83 9.53
CA SER A 583 -3.63 -20.21 9.40
C SER A 583 -2.54 -21.22 9.04
N ASN A 584 -2.60 -22.41 9.65
CA ASN A 584 -1.79 -23.57 9.29
C ASN A 584 -2.20 -24.12 7.90
N PHE A 585 -1.24 -24.26 6.99
CA PHE A 585 -1.49 -24.77 5.64
C PHE A 585 -2.14 -26.17 5.62
N ASN A 586 -1.75 -27.02 6.56
CA ASN A 586 -2.14 -28.43 6.61
C ASN A 586 -3.56 -28.61 7.19
N TYR A 587 -4.14 -27.56 7.80
CA TYR A 587 -5.49 -27.60 8.38
C TYR A 587 -6.58 -27.83 7.32
N LEU A 588 -7.55 -28.68 7.64
CA LEU A 588 -8.75 -28.94 6.85
C LEU A 588 -9.99 -28.68 7.71
N THR A 589 -11.02 -28.06 7.12
CA THR A 589 -12.34 -27.94 7.76
C THR A 589 -12.95 -29.33 8.01
N PRO A 590 -13.86 -29.49 8.99
CA PRO A 590 -14.50 -30.78 9.30
C PRO A 590 -15.11 -31.46 8.07
N ASP A 591 -15.71 -30.70 7.15
CA ASP A 591 -16.29 -31.22 5.91
C ASP A 591 -15.23 -31.72 4.94
N ARG A 592 -14.08 -31.04 4.82
CA ARG A 592 -12.96 -31.52 3.98
C ARG A 592 -12.32 -32.77 4.57
N LYS A 593 -12.28 -32.91 5.91
CA LYS A 593 -11.85 -34.15 6.58
C LYS A 593 -12.75 -35.34 6.27
N GLN A 594 -14.07 -35.14 6.09
CA GLN A 594 -15.01 -36.20 5.70
C GLN A 594 -14.76 -36.73 4.27
N ALA A 595 -14.17 -35.93 3.38
CA ALA A 595 -13.77 -36.39 2.05
C ALA A 595 -12.50 -37.25 2.02
N LEU A 596 -11.66 -37.22 3.07
CA LEU A 596 -10.39 -37.94 3.09
C LEU A 596 -10.54 -39.47 2.85
N PRO A 597 -11.43 -40.21 3.54
CA PRO A 597 -11.58 -41.65 3.29
C PRO A 597 -12.04 -41.96 1.86
N ARG A 598 -12.86 -41.07 1.26
CA ARG A 598 -13.31 -41.19 -0.13
C ARG A 598 -12.14 -41.00 -1.10
N PHE A 599 -11.34 -39.95 -0.92
CA PHE A 599 -10.15 -39.72 -1.76
C PHE A 599 -9.13 -40.87 -1.65
N PHE A 600 -8.79 -41.29 -0.43
CA PHE A 600 -7.80 -42.36 -0.25
C PHE A 600 -8.29 -43.74 -0.68
N SER A 601 -9.60 -43.93 -0.90
CA SER A 601 -10.13 -45.17 -1.49
C SER A 601 -9.65 -45.43 -2.93
N TYR A 602 -9.22 -44.40 -3.67
CA TYR A 602 -8.78 -44.54 -5.06
C TYR A 602 -7.41 -45.25 -5.22
N PHE A 603 -6.60 -45.34 -4.16
CA PHE A 603 -5.26 -45.94 -4.23
C PHE A 603 -5.28 -47.45 -3.96
N SER A 604 -5.17 -48.25 -5.02
CA SER A 604 -5.12 -49.71 -4.93
C SER A 604 -3.94 -50.24 -4.09
N ALA A 605 -2.84 -49.47 -3.97
CA ALA A 605 -1.73 -49.80 -3.07
C ALA A 605 -2.16 -49.85 -1.58
N LEU A 606 -3.05 -48.94 -1.16
CA LEU A 606 -3.62 -48.95 0.20
C LEU A 606 -4.62 -50.10 0.37
N GLN A 607 -5.35 -50.47 -0.68
CA GLN A 607 -6.30 -51.58 -0.65
C GLN A 607 -5.59 -52.95 -0.54
N LYS A 608 -4.47 -53.13 -1.24
CA LYS A 608 -3.68 -54.39 -1.24
C LYS A 608 -3.04 -54.68 0.11
N GLU A 609 -2.25 -53.74 0.65
CA GLU A 609 -1.64 -53.92 1.97
C GLU A 609 -2.71 -54.09 3.08
N ALA A 610 -3.90 -53.48 2.90
CA ALA A 610 -5.04 -53.69 3.80
C ALA A 610 -5.80 -55.01 3.55
N ALA A 611 -5.54 -55.75 2.48
CA ALA A 611 -5.99 -57.14 2.31
C ALA A 611 -4.95 -58.10 2.89
N GLU A 612 -3.69 -57.95 2.47
CA GLU A 612 -2.53 -58.71 2.95
C GLU A 612 -2.44 -58.65 4.50
N GLY A 613 -2.64 -57.49 5.12
CA GLY A 613 -2.65 -57.36 6.57
C GLY A 613 -3.78 -58.14 7.27
N ARG A 614 -4.95 -58.26 6.65
CA ARG A 614 -6.08 -59.05 7.17
C ARG A 614 -5.90 -60.56 6.95
N GLU A 615 -5.21 -60.95 5.88
CA GLU A 615 -4.81 -62.34 5.66
C GLU A 615 -3.77 -62.77 6.72
N ASN A 616 -2.76 -61.93 7.00
CA ASN A 616 -1.79 -62.18 8.07
C ASN A 616 -2.43 -62.20 9.48
N GLU A 617 -3.45 -61.37 9.78
CA GLU A 617 -4.21 -61.49 11.04
C GLU A 617 -5.07 -62.76 11.09
N ALA A 618 -5.60 -63.22 9.95
CA ALA A 618 -6.41 -64.44 9.87
C ALA A 618 -5.60 -65.75 9.89
N GLU A 619 -4.30 -65.70 9.53
CA GLU A 619 -3.35 -66.82 9.73
C GLU A 619 -2.72 -66.84 11.14
N ALA A 620 -2.93 -65.80 11.95
CA ALA A 620 -2.40 -65.66 13.31
C ALA A 620 -3.43 -65.93 14.43
N LEU A 621 -4.63 -66.39 14.08
CA LEU A 621 -5.78 -66.66 14.97
C LEU A 621 -6.26 -68.13 14.89
#